data_AF-X1VAN9-F1
#
_entry.id   AF-X1VAN9-F1
#
_cell.length_a   1.000
_cell.length_b   1.000
_cell.length_c   1.000
_cell.angle_alpha   90.00
_cell.angle_beta   90.00
_cell.angle_gamma   90.00
#
_symmetry.space_group_name_H-M   'P 1'
#
loop_
_entity.id
_entity.type
_entity.pdbx_description
1 polymer ?
#
loop_
_entity_poly.entity_id
_entity_poly.type
_entity_poly.pdbx_seq_one_letter_code
_entity_poly.pdbx_strand_id
1 'polypeptide(L)'
;HREEYHLHSLLVIRHGHIVADVYFYPFAPDMMHDLASVTKSFTATLLGIAIDKGYIERVQQPILEFFPERTVANLDANKEAITVEDLLTMRSGFKCINRPTEVTLFQMMANPDWIQFTLDLPMAEAPGTRFVYCSSNPHLLSGILRETTGLSTLAFAQKYLFEPLGISDVSWPSDSQGNNHGWGDMYLTPRDMAKLGYLYLHKGLWDGQQVLSPAWITAATSFQTNTQVSFADYGYLWWLMPSGEYYYAD
;
A
#
# COMPACT_ATOMS: atom_id res chain seq x y z
N HIS A 1 -30.61 -8.94 18.60
CA HIS A 1 -29.95 -9.21 17.33
C HIS A 1 -28.44 -9.05 17.53
N ARG A 2 -27.69 -10.15 17.60
CA ARG A 2 -26.23 -10.08 17.44
C ARG A 2 -26.00 -10.02 15.93
N GLU A 3 -25.36 -8.96 15.45
CA GLU A 3 -24.79 -8.99 14.11
C GLU A 3 -23.81 -10.18 14.07
N GLU A 4 -24.07 -11.16 13.21
CA GLU A 4 -23.11 -12.22 12.94
C GLU A 4 -21.98 -11.60 12.13
N TYR A 5 -20.94 -11.15 12.81
CA TYR A 5 -19.70 -10.80 12.13
C TYR A 5 -19.14 -12.08 11.47
N HIS A 6 -18.94 -12.04 10.16
CA HIS A 6 -18.29 -13.11 9.38
C HIS A 6 -16.77 -13.10 9.63
N LEU A 7 -16.38 -13.34 10.88
CA LEU A 7 -14.98 -13.33 11.31
C LEU A 7 -14.34 -14.68 11.05
N HIS A 8 -13.29 -14.71 10.24
CA HIS A 8 -12.55 -15.95 9.94
C HIS A 8 -11.47 -16.24 10.98
N SER A 9 -10.75 -15.20 11.42
CA SER A 9 -9.67 -15.31 12.41
C SER A 9 -9.49 -14.03 13.22
N LEU A 10 -8.99 -14.15 14.45
CA LEU A 10 -8.56 -13.04 15.30
C LEU A 10 -7.20 -13.37 15.93
N LEU A 11 -6.21 -12.53 15.64
CA LEU A 11 -4.89 -12.58 16.24
C LEU A 11 -4.61 -11.27 16.98
N VAL A 12 -4.23 -11.35 18.26
CA VAL A 12 -3.88 -10.19 19.08
C VAL A 12 -2.49 -10.38 19.66
N ILE A 13 -1.59 -9.44 19.37
CA ILE A 13 -0.25 -9.37 19.92
C ILE A 13 -0.18 -8.20 20.89
N ARG A 14 0.33 -8.44 22.10
CA ARG A 14 0.51 -7.42 23.14
C ARG A 14 1.83 -7.62 23.86
N HIS A 15 2.63 -6.56 23.93
CA HIS A 15 3.95 -6.55 24.61
C HIS A 15 4.86 -7.71 24.18
N GLY A 16 4.91 -8.04 22.89
CA GLY A 16 5.75 -9.13 22.38
C GLY A 16 5.13 -10.52 22.44
N HIS A 17 3.90 -10.67 22.95
CA HIS A 17 3.25 -11.97 23.11
C HIS A 17 1.93 -12.07 22.36
N ILE A 18 1.68 -13.22 21.74
CA ILE A 18 0.37 -13.58 21.21
C ILE A 18 -0.55 -13.86 22.42
N VAL A 19 -1.61 -13.06 22.59
CA VAL A 19 -2.57 -13.17 23.69
C VAL A 19 -3.94 -13.69 23.24
N ALA A 20 -4.21 -13.70 21.94
CA ALA A 20 -5.31 -14.40 21.31
C ALA A 20 -4.89 -14.85 19.91
N ASP A 21 -5.24 -16.07 19.52
CA ASP A 21 -4.99 -16.63 18.19
C ASP A 21 -6.12 -17.63 17.90
N VAL A 22 -7.20 -17.12 17.31
CA VAL A 22 -8.48 -17.80 17.19
C VAL A 22 -8.88 -17.90 15.73
N TYR A 23 -9.40 -19.06 15.34
CA TYR A 23 -9.89 -19.35 13.99
C TYR A 23 -11.29 -19.93 14.10
N PHE A 24 -12.20 -19.46 13.25
CA PHE A 24 -13.59 -19.88 13.24
C PHE A 24 -13.78 -20.89 12.12
N TYR A 25 -14.50 -21.99 12.37
CA TYR A 25 -14.73 -23.01 11.35
C TYR A 25 -15.38 -22.41 10.08
N PRO A 26 -14.91 -22.77 8.86
CA PRO A 26 -13.93 -23.81 8.53
C PRO A 26 -12.46 -23.33 8.40
N PHE A 27 -12.13 -22.13 8.88
CA PHE A 27 -10.81 -21.52 8.71
C PHE A 27 -9.77 -22.10 9.68
N ALA A 28 -8.50 -22.06 9.28
CA ALA A 28 -7.37 -22.66 10.00
C ALA A 28 -6.12 -21.74 9.97
N PRO A 29 -5.13 -21.94 10.87
CA PRO A 29 -3.95 -21.07 10.99
C PRO A 29 -3.08 -20.93 9.74
N ASP A 30 -3.02 -21.97 8.93
CA ASP A 30 -2.25 -22.08 7.69
C ASP A 30 -3.06 -21.66 6.45
N MET A 31 -4.33 -21.26 6.63
CA MET A 31 -5.16 -20.81 5.53
C MET A 31 -4.88 -19.34 5.21
N MET A 32 -4.41 -19.10 3.98
CA MET A 32 -4.25 -17.74 3.48
C MET A 32 -5.60 -17.06 3.27
N HIS A 33 -5.62 -15.75 3.50
CA HIS A 33 -6.78 -14.90 3.28
C HIS A 33 -6.41 -13.79 2.31
N ASP A 34 -7.35 -13.41 1.46
CA ASP A 34 -7.25 -12.17 0.70
C ASP A 34 -7.18 -11.00 1.67
N LEU A 35 -6.11 -10.23 1.58
CA LEU A 35 -5.88 -9.07 2.42
C LEU A 35 -6.69 -7.86 1.97
N ALA A 36 -7.29 -7.90 0.77
CA ALA A 36 -7.90 -6.74 0.13
C ALA A 36 -6.97 -5.52 0.27
N SER A 37 -7.50 -4.39 0.76
CA SER A 37 -6.77 -3.12 0.77
C SER A 37 -5.65 -3.02 1.82
N VAL A 38 -5.54 -3.95 2.78
CA VAL A 38 -4.36 -4.08 3.65
C VAL A 38 -3.07 -4.23 2.84
N THR A 39 -3.16 -4.79 1.63
CA THR A 39 -2.07 -4.85 0.64
C THR A 39 -1.39 -3.49 0.42
N LYS A 40 -2.14 -2.38 0.46
CA LYS A 40 -1.60 -1.02 0.26
C LYS A 40 -0.55 -0.66 1.31
N SER A 41 -0.72 -1.09 2.56
CA SER A 41 0.24 -0.82 3.64
C SER A 41 1.53 -1.64 3.47
N PHE A 42 1.46 -2.83 2.84
CA PHE A 42 2.66 -3.54 2.39
C PHE A 42 3.36 -2.77 1.27
N THR A 43 2.61 -2.30 0.26
CA THR A 43 3.17 -1.47 -0.83
C THR A 43 3.88 -0.23 -0.28
N ALA A 44 3.26 0.55 0.61
CA ALA A 44 3.91 1.69 1.27
C ALA A 44 5.17 1.27 2.04
N THR A 45 5.14 0.15 2.74
CA THR A 45 6.32 -0.35 3.47
C THR A 45 7.49 -0.64 2.52
N LEU A 46 7.22 -1.22 1.36
CA LEU A 46 8.24 -1.47 0.33
C LEU A 46 8.80 -0.16 -0.25
N LEU A 47 7.96 0.87 -0.42
CA LEU A 47 8.43 2.21 -0.83
C LEU A 47 9.40 2.79 0.21
N GLY A 48 9.09 2.64 1.49
CA GLY A 48 9.99 3.05 2.58
C GLY A 48 11.33 2.33 2.54
N ILE A 49 11.30 1.02 2.34
CA ILE A 49 12.52 0.21 2.17
C ILE A 49 13.31 0.65 0.92
N ALA A 50 12.64 0.95 -0.18
CA ALA A 50 13.27 1.43 -1.41
C ALA A 50 13.96 2.79 -1.20
N ILE A 51 13.34 3.70 -0.44
CA ILE A 51 13.93 4.98 -0.06
C ILE A 51 15.12 4.81 0.87
N ASP A 52 14.99 4.00 1.92
CA ASP A 52 16.08 3.72 2.86
C ASP A 52 17.31 3.12 2.16
N LYS A 53 17.10 2.40 1.05
CA LYS A 53 18.16 1.80 0.22
C LYS A 53 18.66 2.69 -0.91
N GLY A 54 18.07 3.86 -1.12
CA GLY A 54 18.46 4.82 -2.15
C GLY A 54 18.00 4.45 -3.56
N TYR A 55 17.02 3.56 -3.72
CA TYR A 55 16.36 3.34 -5.02
C TYR A 55 15.42 4.50 -5.36
N ILE A 56 14.80 5.12 -4.37
CA ILE A 56 13.97 6.31 -4.54
C ILE A 56 14.57 7.40 -3.66
N GLU A 57 14.78 8.60 -4.21
CA GLU A 57 15.52 9.62 -3.47
C GLU A 57 14.73 10.14 -2.26
N ARG A 58 13.43 10.38 -2.47
CA ARG A 58 12.50 10.95 -1.48
C ARG A 58 11.07 10.88 -1.99
N VAL A 59 10.11 11.06 -1.09
CA VAL A 59 8.67 11.04 -1.44
C VAL A 59 8.24 12.25 -2.28
N GLN A 60 8.99 13.36 -2.27
CA GLN A 60 8.71 14.52 -3.14
C GLN A 60 9.22 14.37 -4.58
N GLN A 61 9.78 13.20 -4.93
CA GLN A 61 10.23 12.96 -6.29
C GLN A 61 9.02 12.90 -7.25
N PRO A 62 9.03 13.66 -8.36
CA PRO A 62 7.97 13.60 -9.38
C PRO A 62 7.82 12.20 -9.98
N ILE A 63 6.59 11.73 -10.14
CA ILE A 63 6.32 10.35 -10.59
C ILE A 63 6.78 10.08 -12.03
N LEU A 64 6.86 11.14 -12.86
CA LEU A 64 7.24 11.00 -14.27
C LEU A 64 8.74 10.72 -14.45
N GLU A 65 9.56 11.04 -13.45
CA GLU A 65 11.00 10.74 -13.49
C GLU A 65 11.29 9.22 -13.52
N PHE A 66 10.37 8.40 -13.01
CA PHE A 66 10.51 6.94 -13.01
C PHE A 66 10.13 6.30 -14.35
N PHE A 67 9.52 7.06 -15.28
CA PHE A 67 9.01 6.53 -16.54
C PHE A 67 9.50 7.33 -17.76
N PRO A 68 10.82 7.56 -17.93
CA PRO A 68 11.35 8.43 -18.97
C PRO A 68 11.03 7.96 -20.40
N GLU A 69 10.80 6.66 -20.59
CA GLU A 69 10.51 6.06 -21.90
C GLU A 69 9.01 6.01 -22.24
N ARG A 70 8.12 6.43 -21.32
CA ARG A 70 6.66 6.40 -21.55
C ARG A 70 6.19 7.72 -22.13
N THR A 71 5.30 7.63 -23.12
CA THR A 71 4.55 8.80 -23.60
C THR A 71 3.28 8.94 -22.77
N VAL A 72 3.12 10.05 -22.06
CA VAL A 72 1.99 10.30 -21.16
C VAL A 72 0.93 11.18 -21.82
N ALA A 73 -0.30 10.72 -21.86
CA ALA A 73 -1.45 11.49 -22.30
C ALA A 73 -1.94 12.46 -21.20
N ASN A 74 -2.71 13.49 -21.60
CA ASN A 74 -3.26 14.49 -20.68
C ASN A 74 -2.19 15.18 -19.82
N LEU A 75 -1.02 15.42 -20.42
CA LEU A 75 0.09 16.10 -19.77
C LEU A 75 -0.24 17.58 -19.59
N ASP A 76 -0.25 18.03 -18.34
CA ASP A 76 -0.38 19.41 -17.92
C ASP A 76 0.53 19.67 -16.71
N ALA A 77 0.58 20.93 -16.24
CA ALA A 77 1.42 21.29 -15.10
C ALA A 77 1.05 20.54 -13.80
N ASN A 78 -0.21 20.11 -13.63
CA ASN A 78 -0.61 19.32 -12.47
C ASN A 78 -0.09 17.89 -12.59
N LYS A 79 -0.14 17.29 -13.78
CA LYS A 79 0.41 15.96 -14.07
C LYS A 79 1.90 15.90 -13.78
N GLU A 80 2.65 16.90 -14.24
CA GLU A 80 4.10 17.01 -14.05
C GLU A 80 4.48 17.20 -12.57
N ALA A 81 3.58 17.79 -11.78
CA ALA A 81 3.81 18.07 -10.37
C ALA A 81 3.46 16.91 -9.42
N ILE A 82 2.85 15.82 -9.90
CA ILE A 82 2.49 14.69 -9.03
C ILE A 82 3.76 14.04 -8.47
N THR A 83 3.81 13.88 -7.15
CA THR A 83 4.92 13.24 -6.44
C THR A 83 4.57 11.85 -5.92
N VAL A 84 5.57 11.08 -5.50
CA VAL A 84 5.37 9.79 -4.80
C VAL A 84 4.50 9.98 -3.55
N GLU A 85 4.67 11.08 -2.82
CA GLU A 85 3.88 11.44 -1.64
C GLU A 85 2.39 11.62 -1.96
N ASP A 86 2.07 12.21 -3.11
CA ASP A 86 0.68 12.38 -3.54
C ASP A 86 0.00 11.03 -3.82
N LEU A 87 0.75 10.05 -4.34
CA LEU A 87 0.25 8.68 -4.49
C LEU A 87 0.04 8.01 -3.13
N LEU A 88 1.03 8.08 -2.24
CA LEU A 88 0.99 7.48 -0.90
C LEU A 88 -0.15 8.03 -0.03
N THR A 89 -0.49 9.29 -0.22
CA THR A 89 -1.52 10.00 0.57
C THR A 89 -2.88 10.03 -0.10
N MET A 90 -3.04 9.37 -1.26
CA MET A 90 -4.28 9.37 -2.05
C MET A 90 -4.72 10.77 -2.51
N ARG A 91 -3.76 11.65 -2.80
CA ARG A 91 -3.96 13.04 -3.26
C ARG A 91 -3.36 13.32 -4.63
N SER A 92 -3.31 12.31 -5.49
CA SER A 92 -2.70 12.42 -6.82
C SER A 92 -3.38 13.42 -7.75
N GLY A 93 -4.64 13.79 -7.50
CA GLY A 93 -5.41 14.69 -8.38
C GLY A 93 -5.88 14.04 -9.68
N PHE A 94 -5.56 12.76 -9.93
CA PHE A 94 -6.12 12.01 -11.05
C PHE A 94 -7.65 12.01 -11.01
N LYS A 95 -8.28 12.04 -12.18
CA LYS A 95 -9.73 11.87 -12.33
C LYS A 95 -10.14 10.42 -12.08
N CYS A 96 -10.15 10.05 -10.79
CA CYS A 96 -10.48 8.73 -10.31
C CYS A 96 -11.93 8.67 -9.82
N ILE A 97 -12.66 7.64 -10.27
CA ILE A 97 -14.04 7.37 -9.90
C ILE A 97 -14.03 6.14 -8.98
N ASN A 98 -14.16 6.39 -7.68
CA ASN A 98 -14.14 5.38 -6.62
C ASN A 98 -15.51 5.12 -5.98
N ARG A 99 -16.57 5.81 -6.44
CA ARG A 99 -17.94 5.68 -5.94
C ARG A 99 -18.95 5.77 -7.10
N PRO A 100 -20.09 5.04 -7.04
CA PRO A 100 -20.49 4.11 -5.97
C PRO A 100 -19.68 2.80 -5.94
N THR A 101 -18.90 2.53 -6.98
CA THR A 101 -17.94 1.42 -7.08
C THR A 101 -16.60 1.96 -7.62
N GLU A 102 -15.51 1.19 -7.48
CA GLU A 102 -14.19 1.54 -8.01
C GLU A 102 -14.11 1.41 -9.55
N VAL A 103 -14.89 2.23 -10.26
CA VAL A 103 -14.97 2.23 -11.74
C VAL A 103 -13.59 2.36 -12.38
N THR A 104 -12.75 3.26 -11.86
CA THR A 104 -11.39 3.45 -12.40
C THR A 104 -10.50 2.23 -12.21
N LEU A 105 -10.67 1.47 -11.10
CA LEU A 105 -9.96 0.21 -10.90
C LEU A 105 -10.37 -0.82 -11.97
N PHE A 106 -11.66 -0.99 -12.21
CA PHE A 106 -12.13 -1.94 -13.24
C PHE A 106 -11.70 -1.53 -14.65
N GLN A 107 -11.66 -0.23 -14.95
CA GLN A 107 -11.13 0.28 -16.21
C GLN A 107 -9.63 0.00 -16.37
N MET A 108 -8.85 0.18 -15.28
CA MET A 108 -7.44 -0.20 -15.25
C MET A 108 -7.27 -1.68 -15.53
N MET A 109 -8.01 -2.54 -14.83
CA MET A 109 -7.94 -4.01 -14.98
C MET A 109 -8.34 -4.50 -16.38
N ALA A 110 -9.18 -3.76 -17.09
CA ALA A 110 -9.57 -4.04 -18.46
C ALA A 110 -8.54 -3.57 -19.52
N ASN A 111 -7.48 -2.88 -19.11
CA ASN A 111 -6.43 -2.39 -20.00
C ASN A 111 -5.25 -3.39 -20.07
N PRO A 112 -4.53 -3.49 -21.21
CA PRO A 112 -3.31 -4.29 -21.29
C PRO A 112 -2.13 -3.73 -20.46
N ASP A 113 -2.06 -2.43 -20.23
CA ASP A 113 -0.99 -1.80 -19.44
C ASP A 113 -1.58 -0.88 -18.37
N TRP A 114 -1.58 -1.36 -17.13
CA TRP A 114 -2.23 -0.69 -16.00
C TRP A 114 -1.43 0.53 -15.51
N ILE A 115 -0.11 0.52 -15.70
CA ILE A 115 0.75 1.66 -15.41
C ILE A 115 0.48 2.77 -16.42
N GLN A 116 0.46 2.43 -17.72
CA GLN A 116 0.15 3.38 -18.77
C GLN A 116 -1.25 3.96 -18.60
N PHE A 117 -2.26 3.10 -18.35
CA PHE A 117 -3.61 3.53 -18.07
C PHE A 117 -3.66 4.59 -16.96
N THR A 118 -2.93 4.37 -15.86
CA THR A 118 -2.93 5.30 -14.73
C THR A 118 -2.24 6.61 -15.07
N LEU A 119 -1.08 6.56 -15.74
CA LEU A 119 -0.36 7.77 -16.19
C LEU A 119 -1.24 8.62 -17.12
N ASP A 120 -1.99 7.97 -18.01
CA ASP A 120 -2.86 8.60 -19.01
C ASP A 120 -4.19 9.13 -18.46
N LEU A 121 -4.53 8.88 -17.19
CA LEU A 121 -5.77 9.43 -16.60
C LEU A 121 -5.79 10.96 -16.73
N PRO A 122 -6.90 11.62 -17.07
CA PRO A 122 -6.99 13.07 -16.96
C PRO A 122 -6.80 13.57 -15.51
N MET A 123 -6.40 14.82 -15.33
CA MET A 123 -6.43 15.48 -14.02
C MET A 123 -7.85 15.98 -13.70
N ALA A 124 -8.27 15.84 -12.44
CA ALA A 124 -9.50 16.45 -11.92
C ALA A 124 -9.22 17.71 -11.09
N GLU A 125 -8.07 17.74 -10.42
CA GLU A 125 -7.62 18.82 -9.54
C GLU A 125 -6.09 18.78 -9.39
N ALA A 126 -5.51 19.79 -8.74
CA ALA A 126 -4.07 19.82 -8.49
C ALA A 126 -3.66 18.71 -7.51
N PRO A 127 -2.45 18.12 -7.64
CA PRO A 127 -1.95 17.16 -6.66
C PRO A 127 -1.84 17.79 -5.26
N GLY A 128 -1.98 16.97 -4.23
CA GLY A 128 -1.89 17.38 -2.82
C GLY A 128 -3.13 18.07 -2.25
N THR A 129 -4.14 18.44 -3.06
CA THR A 129 -5.27 19.27 -2.58
C THR A 129 -6.38 18.48 -1.92
N ARG A 130 -6.71 17.29 -2.42
CA ARG A 130 -7.87 16.52 -1.96
C ARG A 130 -7.61 15.03 -1.95
N PHE A 131 -8.14 14.38 -0.92
CA PHE A 131 -8.13 12.94 -0.78
C PHE A 131 -9.18 12.30 -1.70
N VAL A 132 -8.73 11.37 -2.54
CA VAL A 132 -9.57 10.46 -3.34
C VAL A 132 -8.98 9.06 -3.25
N TYR A 133 -9.64 8.18 -2.50
CA TYR A 133 -9.21 6.78 -2.37
C TYR A 133 -9.24 6.07 -3.72
N CYS A 134 -8.09 5.87 -4.33
CA CYS A 134 -7.95 5.41 -5.72
C CYS A 134 -6.95 4.28 -5.81
N SER A 135 -7.40 3.07 -6.13
CA SER A 135 -6.56 1.88 -6.24
C SER A 135 -5.49 1.95 -7.35
N SER A 136 -5.64 2.85 -8.34
CA SER A 136 -4.58 3.12 -9.32
C SER A 136 -3.33 3.77 -8.73
N ASN A 137 -3.45 4.55 -7.64
CA ASN A 137 -2.30 5.19 -6.99
C ASN A 137 -1.28 4.16 -6.45
N PRO A 138 -1.68 3.22 -5.57
CA PRO A 138 -0.74 2.21 -5.09
C PRO A 138 -0.33 1.19 -6.16
N HIS A 139 -1.12 0.98 -7.22
CA HIS A 139 -0.61 0.20 -8.36
C HIS A 139 0.54 0.91 -9.07
N LEU A 140 0.41 2.22 -9.29
CA LEU A 140 1.49 3.01 -9.89
C LEU A 140 2.75 3.00 -9.01
N LEU A 141 2.61 3.00 -7.69
CA LEU A 141 3.71 2.80 -6.74
C LEU A 141 4.40 1.43 -6.92
N SER A 142 3.64 0.36 -7.19
CA SER A 142 4.19 -0.95 -7.53
C SER A 142 5.00 -0.91 -8.83
N GLY A 143 4.51 -0.18 -9.84
CA GLY A 143 5.28 0.09 -11.07
C GLY A 143 6.57 0.86 -10.79
N ILE A 144 6.52 1.92 -9.99
CA ILE A 144 7.71 2.70 -9.59
C ILE A 144 8.75 1.80 -8.90
N LEU A 145 8.34 0.94 -7.96
CA LEU A 145 9.23 -0.03 -7.31
C LEU A 145 9.93 -0.92 -8.35
N ARG A 146 9.19 -1.39 -9.35
CA ARG A 146 9.77 -2.23 -10.39
C ARG A 146 10.77 -1.47 -11.26
N GLU A 147 10.42 -0.28 -11.73
CA GLU A 147 11.31 0.54 -12.58
C GLU A 147 12.62 0.85 -11.86
N THR A 148 12.56 1.24 -10.58
CA THR A 148 13.75 1.64 -9.85
C THR A 148 14.60 0.46 -9.35
N THR A 149 13.98 -0.68 -9.01
CA THR A 149 14.72 -1.82 -8.44
C THR A 149 15.14 -2.85 -9.49
N GLY A 150 14.48 -2.86 -10.66
CA GLY A 150 14.60 -3.93 -11.66
C GLY A 150 13.99 -5.27 -11.23
N LEU A 151 13.31 -5.32 -10.10
CA LEU A 151 12.67 -6.52 -9.55
C LEU A 151 11.14 -6.38 -9.62
N SER A 152 10.41 -7.49 -9.69
CA SER A 152 8.97 -7.42 -9.38
C SER A 152 8.78 -6.99 -7.93
N THR A 153 7.66 -6.34 -7.63
CA THR A 153 7.33 -5.91 -6.25
C THR A 153 7.34 -7.10 -5.28
N LEU A 154 6.86 -8.28 -5.71
CA LEU A 154 6.96 -9.51 -4.92
C LEU A 154 8.41 -9.94 -4.68
N ALA A 155 9.29 -9.91 -5.70
CA ALA A 155 10.69 -10.28 -5.53
C ALA A 155 11.45 -9.29 -4.63
N PHE A 156 11.14 -8.00 -4.74
CA PHE A 156 11.67 -6.97 -3.83
C PHE A 156 11.18 -7.18 -2.40
N ALA A 157 9.89 -7.51 -2.22
CA ALA A 157 9.30 -7.83 -0.93
C ALA A 157 9.91 -9.09 -0.32
N GLN A 158 10.07 -10.16 -1.10
CA GLN A 158 10.75 -11.39 -0.67
C GLN A 158 12.10 -11.06 -0.06
N LYS A 159 12.95 -10.35 -0.79
CA LYS A 159 14.33 -10.06 -0.39
C LYS A 159 14.44 -9.15 0.83
N TYR A 160 13.61 -8.11 0.91
CA TYR A 160 13.85 -7.02 1.88
C TYR A 160 12.79 -6.88 2.98
N LEU A 161 11.67 -7.59 2.89
CA LEU A 161 10.62 -7.57 3.90
C LEU A 161 10.26 -8.98 4.38
N PHE A 162 9.87 -9.88 3.48
CA PHE A 162 9.34 -11.18 3.84
C PHE A 162 10.41 -12.13 4.38
N GLU A 163 11.58 -12.26 3.74
CA GLU A 163 12.68 -13.07 4.25
C GLU A 163 13.12 -12.63 5.67
N PRO A 164 13.38 -11.32 5.94
CA PRO A 164 13.68 -10.87 7.30
C PRO A 164 12.60 -11.19 8.33
N LEU A 165 11.32 -11.17 7.93
CA LEU A 165 10.18 -11.47 8.80
C LEU A 165 9.85 -12.98 8.85
N GLY A 166 10.59 -13.82 8.12
CA GLY A 166 10.30 -15.25 7.99
C GLY A 166 8.92 -15.53 7.38
N ILE A 167 8.45 -14.69 6.46
CA ILE A 167 7.25 -14.90 5.66
C ILE A 167 7.69 -15.64 4.39
N SER A 168 7.11 -16.81 4.14
CA SER A 168 7.48 -17.67 3.00
C SER A 168 6.30 -18.03 2.10
N ASP A 169 5.12 -18.21 2.68
CA ASP A 169 3.89 -18.52 1.96
C ASP A 169 3.14 -17.23 1.61
N VAL A 170 3.42 -16.70 0.41
CA VAL A 170 2.76 -15.50 -0.16
C VAL A 170 2.22 -15.82 -1.54
N SER A 171 0.97 -15.44 -1.80
CA SER A 171 0.44 -15.31 -3.15
C SER A 171 0.11 -13.84 -3.42
N TRP A 172 0.77 -13.24 -4.40
CA TRP A 172 0.54 -11.85 -4.78
C TRP A 172 0.43 -11.75 -6.31
N PRO A 173 -0.79 -11.64 -6.87
CA PRO A 173 -1.00 -11.58 -8.31
C PRO A 173 -0.37 -10.33 -8.93
N SER A 174 -0.15 -10.41 -10.25
CA SER A 174 0.38 -9.33 -11.06
C SER A 174 -0.48 -9.08 -12.29
N ASP A 175 -0.40 -7.86 -12.79
CA ASP A 175 -0.97 -7.48 -14.08
C ASP A 175 -0.27 -8.21 -15.25
N SER A 176 -0.79 -8.01 -16.46
CA SER A 176 -0.23 -8.65 -17.67
C SER A 176 1.19 -8.17 -18.03
N GLN A 177 1.63 -7.05 -17.45
CA GLN A 177 2.97 -6.52 -17.62
C GLN A 177 3.94 -7.03 -16.54
N GLY A 178 3.45 -7.70 -15.49
CA GLY A 178 4.25 -8.25 -14.39
C GLY A 178 4.37 -7.33 -13.17
N ASN A 179 3.57 -6.27 -13.04
CA ASN A 179 3.52 -5.46 -11.83
C ASN A 179 2.55 -6.10 -10.83
N ASN A 180 3.01 -6.45 -9.62
CA ASN A 180 2.10 -6.98 -8.60
C ASN A 180 1.03 -5.95 -8.22
N HIS A 181 -0.17 -6.43 -7.87
CA HIS A 181 -1.31 -5.57 -7.55
C HIS A 181 -1.01 -4.72 -6.32
N GLY A 182 -0.63 -3.45 -6.52
CA GLY A 182 -0.19 -2.60 -5.41
C GLY A 182 -1.32 -2.22 -4.45
N TRP A 183 -2.58 -2.37 -4.88
CA TRP A 183 -3.76 -1.95 -4.13
C TRP A 183 -4.44 -3.06 -3.33
N GLY A 184 -4.23 -4.34 -3.67
CA GLY A 184 -5.12 -5.42 -3.26
C GLY A 184 -4.66 -6.81 -3.67
N ASP A 185 -5.46 -7.81 -3.30
CA ASP A 185 -5.35 -9.21 -3.73
C ASP A 185 -4.08 -9.94 -3.26
N MET A 186 -3.32 -9.41 -2.30
CA MET A 186 -2.28 -10.19 -1.63
C MET A 186 -2.94 -11.22 -0.72
N TYR A 187 -2.40 -12.43 -0.68
CA TYR A 187 -2.82 -13.52 0.20
C TYR A 187 -1.71 -13.87 1.17
N LEU A 188 -2.01 -13.79 2.47
CA LEU A 188 -1.13 -14.19 3.57
C LEU A 188 -1.91 -14.99 4.63
N THR A 189 -1.19 -15.74 5.47
CA THR A 189 -1.75 -16.27 6.71
C THR A 189 -2.02 -15.12 7.71
N PRO A 190 -2.99 -15.25 8.63
CA PRO A 190 -3.23 -14.22 9.65
C PRO A 190 -2.00 -13.88 10.50
N ARG A 191 -1.15 -14.86 10.78
CA ARG A 191 0.11 -14.65 11.49
C ARG A 191 1.12 -13.85 10.67
N ASP A 192 1.29 -14.16 9.39
CA ASP A 192 2.21 -13.40 8.52
C ASP A 192 1.73 -11.98 8.28
N MET A 193 0.42 -11.77 8.12
CA MET A 193 -0.17 -10.43 8.07
C MET A 193 0.16 -9.63 9.33
N ALA A 194 0.02 -10.22 10.52
CA ALA A 194 0.27 -9.54 11.79
C ALA A 194 1.73 -9.12 12.00
N LYS A 195 2.69 -9.76 11.31
CA LYS A 195 4.10 -9.37 11.38
C LYS A 195 4.35 -7.95 10.88
N LEU A 196 3.56 -7.47 9.91
CA LEU A 196 3.65 -6.07 9.46
C LEU A 196 3.30 -5.10 10.59
N GLY A 197 2.17 -5.33 11.27
CA GLY A 197 1.78 -4.50 12.42
C GLY A 197 2.80 -4.58 13.56
N TYR A 198 3.35 -5.76 13.82
CA TYR A 198 4.38 -5.95 14.84
C TYR A 198 5.69 -5.22 14.51
N LEU A 199 6.09 -5.23 13.23
CA LEU A 199 7.24 -4.48 12.72
C LEU A 199 7.06 -2.98 12.96
N TYR A 200 5.88 -2.42 12.64
CA TYR A 200 5.57 -1.01 12.87
C TYR A 200 5.56 -0.66 14.36
N LEU A 201 4.98 -1.53 15.22
CA LEU A 201 5.02 -1.38 16.67
C LEU A 201 6.45 -1.33 17.22
N HIS A 202 7.38 -2.06 16.59
CA HIS A 202 8.80 -2.12 16.97
C HIS A 202 9.67 -1.14 16.18
N LYS A 203 9.07 -0.10 15.57
CA LYS A 203 9.78 0.94 14.83
C LYS A 203 10.73 0.35 13.77
N GLY A 204 10.31 -0.73 13.13
CA GLY A 204 10.99 -1.34 12.00
C GLY A 204 12.13 -2.29 12.39
N LEU A 205 12.30 -2.56 13.69
CA LEU A 205 13.26 -3.53 14.20
C LEU A 205 12.62 -4.92 14.24
N TRP A 206 13.30 -5.90 13.65
CA TRP A 206 12.91 -7.31 13.69
C TRP A 206 14.13 -8.16 14.02
N ASP A 207 14.09 -8.93 15.10
CA ASP A 207 15.21 -9.80 15.56
C ASP A 207 16.59 -9.13 15.55
N GLY A 208 16.64 -7.85 15.95
CA GLY A 208 17.88 -7.05 16.00
C GLY A 208 18.32 -6.42 14.68
N GLN A 209 17.62 -6.71 13.57
CA GLN A 209 17.83 -6.10 12.26
C GLN A 209 16.84 -4.94 12.02
N GLN A 210 17.34 -3.79 11.60
CA GLN A 210 16.50 -2.68 11.13
C GLN A 210 16.03 -2.98 9.70
N VAL A 211 14.77 -3.41 9.56
CA VAL A 211 14.15 -3.74 8.25
C VAL A 211 13.62 -2.48 7.57
N LEU A 212 13.04 -1.56 8.35
CA LEU A 212 12.43 -0.33 7.87
C LEU A 212 12.81 0.83 8.79
N SER A 213 13.11 2.02 8.29
CA SER A 213 13.56 3.12 9.15
C SER A 213 12.46 3.61 10.12
N PRO A 214 12.81 3.97 11.37
CA PRO A 214 11.87 4.60 12.30
C PRO A 214 11.29 5.92 11.77
N ALA A 215 12.05 6.62 10.93
CA ALA A 215 11.62 7.84 10.27
C ALA A 215 10.48 7.58 9.27
N TRP A 216 10.62 6.54 8.43
CA TRP A 216 9.53 6.13 7.54
C TRP A 216 8.27 5.77 8.31
N ILE A 217 8.39 4.94 9.35
CA ILE A 217 7.23 4.51 10.15
C ILE A 217 6.50 5.72 10.74
N THR A 218 7.26 6.65 11.32
CA THR A 218 6.70 7.89 11.87
C THR A 218 5.97 8.69 10.81
N ALA A 219 6.57 8.88 9.63
CA ALA A 219 5.95 9.63 8.53
C ALA A 219 4.69 8.92 7.99
N ALA A 220 4.77 7.61 7.80
CA ALA A 220 3.70 6.78 7.25
C ALA A 220 2.48 6.70 8.14
N THR A 221 2.66 6.78 9.47
CA THR A 221 1.57 6.72 10.46
C THR A 221 1.27 8.08 11.11
N SER A 222 1.78 9.18 10.55
CA SER A 222 1.42 10.55 10.97
C SER A 222 0.34 11.11 10.06
N PHE A 223 -0.41 12.10 10.57
CA PHE A 223 -1.39 12.84 9.77
C PHE A 223 -0.76 13.44 8.52
N GLN A 224 -1.25 13.02 7.35
CA GLN A 224 -0.87 13.61 6.06
C GLN A 224 -2.04 14.32 5.39
N THR A 225 -3.25 13.78 5.53
CA THR A 225 -4.47 14.39 4.98
C THR A 225 -5.72 13.97 5.74
N ASN A 226 -6.71 14.86 5.74
CA ASN A 226 -8.07 14.52 6.14
C ASN A 226 -8.78 13.85 4.97
N THR A 227 -9.53 12.79 5.23
CA THR A 227 -10.23 12.03 4.18
C THR A 227 -11.55 12.67 3.77
N GLN A 228 -12.08 13.59 4.59
CA GLN A 228 -13.38 14.26 4.46
C GLN A 228 -14.60 13.33 4.33
N VAL A 229 -14.40 12.01 4.46
CA VAL A 229 -15.41 10.99 4.13
C VAL A 229 -15.61 10.00 5.29
N SER A 230 -14.87 10.13 6.40
CA SER A 230 -15.07 9.33 7.61
C SER A 230 -14.48 10.00 8.87
N PHE A 231 -14.62 9.33 10.01
CA PHE A 231 -13.90 9.61 11.26
C PHE A 231 -12.44 9.12 11.20
N ALA A 232 -11.77 9.18 10.06
CA ALA A 232 -10.37 8.78 9.94
C ALA A 232 -9.61 9.76 9.06
N ASP A 233 -8.38 10.03 9.48
CA ASP A 233 -7.37 10.70 8.67
C ASP A 233 -6.51 9.65 7.96
N TYR A 234 -5.58 10.10 7.12
CA TYR A 234 -4.75 9.22 6.31
C TYR A 234 -3.26 9.60 6.38
N GLY A 235 -2.42 8.58 6.43
CA GLY A 235 -0.96 8.66 6.35
C GLY A 235 -0.44 8.22 4.98
N TYR A 236 0.67 7.47 4.96
CA TYR A 236 1.17 6.82 3.73
C TYR A 236 0.57 5.42 3.60
N LEU A 237 -0.61 5.34 2.98
CA LEU A 237 -1.39 4.11 2.85
C LEU A 237 -1.74 3.43 4.19
N TRP A 238 -1.89 4.25 5.23
CA TRP A 238 -2.37 3.85 6.56
C TRP A 238 -3.53 4.76 6.97
N TRP A 239 -4.57 4.17 7.54
CA TRP A 239 -5.67 4.92 8.15
C TRP A 239 -5.29 5.32 9.56
N LEU A 240 -5.72 6.52 9.98
CA LEU A 240 -5.43 7.09 11.29
C LEU A 240 -6.74 7.42 11.99
N MET A 241 -6.87 7.03 13.25
CA MET A 241 -7.98 7.50 14.08
C MET A 241 -7.78 8.98 14.44
N PRO A 242 -8.83 9.79 14.63
CA PRO A 242 -8.72 11.25 14.77
C PRO A 242 -7.95 11.70 16.01
N SER A 243 -7.76 10.81 17.00
CA SER A 243 -6.91 11.07 18.16
C SER A 243 -5.41 11.01 17.85
N GLY A 244 -5.02 10.48 16.67
CA GLY A 244 -3.63 10.23 16.29
C GLY A 244 -2.94 9.12 17.09
N GLU A 245 -3.64 8.48 18.04
CA GLU A 245 -3.07 7.47 18.92
C GLU A 245 -3.04 6.06 18.30
N TYR A 246 -3.87 5.82 17.29
CA TYR A 246 -4.03 4.52 16.65
C TYR A 246 -4.05 4.67 15.13
N TYR A 247 -3.36 3.75 14.45
CA TYR A 247 -3.38 3.59 13.01
C TYR A 247 -3.70 2.14 12.66
N TYR A 248 -4.26 1.93 11.47
CA TYR A 248 -4.63 0.61 11.00
C TYR A 248 -4.51 0.52 9.47
N ALA A 249 -4.32 -0.71 8.99
CA ALA A 249 -4.42 -1.06 7.58
C ALA A 249 -5.82 -1.64 7.34
N ASP A 250 -6.46 -1.24 6.24
CA ASP A 250 -7.78 -1.70 5.80
C ASP A 250 -7.84 -1.69 4.27
#